data_AF-Q5YM55-F1
#
_entry.id   AF-Q5YM55-F1
#
_cell.length_a   1.000
_cell.length_b   1.000
_cell.length_c   1.000
_cell.angle_alpha   90.00
_cell.angle_beta   90.00
_cell.angle_gamma   90.00
#
_symmetry.space_group_name_H-M   'P 1'
#
loop_
_entity.id
_entity.type
_entity.pdbx_description
1 polymer ?
#
loop_
_entity_poly.entity_id
_entity_poly.type
_entity_poly.pdbx_seq_one_letter_code
_entity_poly.pdbx_strand_id
1 'polypeptide(L)'
;MTDAQRRELAEIAARAFRATAPHWPTIDLMGSLQSSLPTDIPWPRLEPIRLDPGLFQHMEAAIDVTHSLRSAVFDGILAGVHLPRLDIPTFDVARPMPQLPAVDVQRMLRHHIPAPGDLIPPGVQELIDSLFARYPANWPMGEEALDLDLAQQIVENEGIPIVYIPRADIVSELAQAPDRAGRDAILVARTSEILDDCAAAVDSQLDPLVAEQRPLLLKAIAALADGHHEAAQALGVSVCNTQIEAHIDNKSGKAKHQCRVTNLEVAFQEDRLRYVLGVAPVVNLLTDWNPKSGKPRPVPLSRHVVAHQAHPDHFTPENAVLAVMVATSLMLALDERYSWPTD
;
A
#
# COMPACT_ATOMS: atom_id res chain seq x y z
N MET A 1 -2.92 -39.92 -3.34
CA MET A 1 -3.62 -39.98 -2.04
C MET A 1 -4.33 -41.32 -1.92
N THR A 2 -4.19 -42.02 -0.80
CA THR A 2 -4.87 -43.30 -0.53
C THR A 2 -6.31 -43.08 -0.07
N ASP A 3 -7.16 -44.10 -0.15
CA ASP A 3 -8.56 -44.02 0.30
C ASP A 3 -8.72 -43.83 1.81
N ALA A 4 -7.69 -44.14 2.58
CA ALA A 4 -7.62 -43.82 4.00
C ALA A 4 -7.41 -42.31 4.21
N GLN A 5 -6.44 -41.73 3.49
CA GLN A 5 -6.15 -40.29 3.53
C GLN A 5 -7.34 -39.45 3.04
N ARG A 6 -8.10 -39.93 2.03
CA ARG A 6 -9.34 -39.27 1.57
C ARG A 6 -10.42 -39.22 2.64
N ARG A 7 -10.59 -40.30 3.42
CA ARG A 7 -11.58 -40.39 4.50
C ARG A 7 -11.21 -39.50 5.69
N GLU A 8 -9.93 -39.51 6.05
CA GLU A 8 -9.40 -38.67 7.12
C GLU A 8 -9.58 -37.17 6.80
N LEU A 9 -9.29 -36.75 5.56
CA LEU A 9 -9.54 -35.37 5.11
C LEU A 9 -11.03 -35.00 5.18
N ALA A 10 -11.93 -35.89 4.76
CA ALA A 10 -13.37 -35.65 4.78
C ALA A 10 -13.90 -35.47 6.22
N GLU A 11 -13.40 -36.25 7.18
CA GLU A 11 -13.77 -36.13 8.59
C GLU A 11 -13.20 -34.88 9.27
N ILE A 12 -12.03 -34.41 8.85
CA ILE A 12 -11.43 -33.15 9.30
C ILE A 12 -12.26 -31.96 8.77
N ALA A 13 -12.57 -31.93 7.47
CA ALA A 13 -13.38 -30.87 6.86
C ALA A 13 -14.79 -30.79 7.46
N ALA A 14 -15.43 -31.94 7.72
CA ALA A 14 -16.75 -31.97 8.35
C ALA A 14 -16.73 -31.50 9.81
N ARG A 15 -15.62 -31.72 10.55
CA ARG A 15 -15.44 -31.20 11.91
C ARG A 15 -15.22 -29.69 11.91
N ALA A 16 -14.39 -29.18 11.00
CA ALA A 16 -14.14 -27.74 10.85
C ALA A 16 -15.44 -26.99 10.52
N PHE A 17 -16.24 -27.49 9.57
CA PHE A 17 -17.53 -26.91 9.19
C PHE A 17 -18.53 -26.83 10.35
N ARG A 18 -18.64 -27.91 11.15
CA ARG A 18 -19.54 -27.92 12.33
C ARG A 18 -19.09 -26.97 13.44
N ALA A 19 -17.79 -26.72 13.56
CA ALA A 19 -17.25 -25.82 14.57
C ALA A 19 -17.43 -24.33 14.20
N THR A 20 -17.48 -23.99 12.91
CA THR A 20 -17.54 -22.60 12.43
C THR A 20 -18.94 -22.14 11.99
N ALA A 21 -19.85 -23.08 11.69
CA ALA A 21 -21.23 -22.77 11.27
C ALA A 21 -22.05 -21.87 12.23
N PRO A 22 -21.90 -21.93 13.58
CA PRO A 22 -22.65 -21.06 14.48
C PRO A 22 -22.22 -19.58 14.47
N HIS A 23 -21.08 -19.26 13.84
CA HIS A 23 -20.48 -17.93 13.84
C HIS A 23 -20.45 -17.28 12.44
N TRP A 24 -21.16 -17.89 11.48
CA TRP A 24 -21.24 -17.36 10.12
C TRP A 24 -22.30 -16.24 10.04
N PRO A 25 -21.95 -15.04 9.55
CA PRO A 25 -22.79 -13.84 9.65
C PRO A 25 -23.92 -13.78 8.61
N THR A 26 -24.36 -14.90 8.03
CA THR A 26 -25.34 -14.91 6.94
C THR A 26 -26.68 -14.30 7.33
N ILE A 27 -27.12 -14.42 8.58
CA ILE A 27 -28.46 -13.94 8.97
C ILE A 27 -28.52 -12.40 9.03
N ASP A 28 -27.52 -11.75 9.63
CA ASP A 28 -27.52 -10.29 9.80
C ASP A 28 -27.11 -9.56 8.50
N LEU A 29 -26.15 -10.12 7.75
CA LEU A 29 -25.75 -9.57 6.45
C LEU A 29 -26.88 -9.71 5.41
N MET A 30 -27.59 -10.85 5.39
CA MET A 30 -28.74 -11.03 4.49
C MET A 30 -29.92 -10.16 4.93
N GLY A 31 -30.15 -9.97 6.23
CA GLY A 31 -31.16 -9.05 6.74
C GLY A 31 -30.90 -7.60 6.33
N SER A 32 -29.66 -7.14 6.43
CA SER A 32 -29.25 -5.78 6.03
C SER A 32 -29.28 -5.56 4.52
N LEU A 33 -28.99 -6.58 3.71
CA LEU A 33 -29.14 -6.51 2.26
C LEU A 33 -30.62 -6.52 1.82
N GLN A 34 -31.46 -7.26 2.54
CA GLN A 34 -32.90 -7.35 2.26
C GLN A 34 -33.65 -6.05 2.60
N SER A 35 -33.21 -5.30 3.62
CA SER A 35 -33.79 -3.98 3.96
C SER A 35 -33.38 -2.86 3.01
N SER A 36 -32.38 -3.11 2.14
CA SER A 36 -31.72 -2.09 1.30
C SER A 36 -32.12 -2.17 -0.18
N LEU A 37 -32.93 -3.16 -0.57
CA LEU A 37 -33.33 -3.40 -1.97
C LEU A 37 -34.84 -3.17 -2.17
N PRO A 38 -35.27 -2.65 -3.34
CA PRO A 38 -36.70 -2.49 -3.66
C PRO A 38 -37.44 -3.84 -3.64
N THR A 39 -38.66 -3.85 -3.11
CA THR A 39 -39.53 -5.03 -2.86
C THR A 39 -39.99 -5.82 -4.09
N ASP A 40 -39.57 -5.40 -5.28
CA ASP A 40 -40.22 -5.73 -6.55
C ASP A 40 -39.43 -6.80 -7.33
N ILE A 41 -38.29 -7.23 -6.79
CA ILE A 41 -37.40 -8.24 -7.39
C ILE A 41 -37.67 -9.59 -6.73
N PRO A 42 -38.21 -10.60 -7.45
CA PRO A 42 -38.49 -11.91 -6.86
C PRO A 42 -37.19 -12.69 -6.62
N TRP A 43 -37.02 -13.17 -5.38
CA TRP A 43 -35.91 -14.03 -4.97
C TRP A 43 -35.91 -15.38 -5.73
N PRO A 44 -34.73 -15.95 -6.06
CA PRO A 44 -34.66 -17.20 -6.81
C PRO A 44 -35.16 -18.39 -5.99
N ARG A 45 -36.00 -19.23 -6.62
CA ARG A 45 -36.34 -20.56 -6.11
C ARG A 45 -35.28 -21.56 -6.58
N LEU A 46 -34.84 -22.41 -5.67
CA LEU A 46 -33.87 -23.46 -5.92
C LEU A 46 -34.53 -24.63 -6.68
N GLU A 47 -34.25 -24.79 -7.97
CA GLU A 47 -34.48 -26.04 -8.70
C GLU A 47 -33.22 -26.47 -9.49
N PRO A 48 -32.96 -27.78 -9.67
CA PRO A 48 -31.72 -28.27 -10.25
C PRO A 48 -31.79 -28.33 -11.79
N ILE A 49 -30.88 -27.64 -12.47
CA ILE A 49 -30.67 -27.71 -13.94
C ILE A 49 -29.35 -28.45 -14.24
N ARG A 50 -29.36 -29.33 -15.26
CA ARG A 50 -28.16 -29.99 -15.81
C ARG A 50 -27.56 -29.15 -16.95
N LEU A 51 -26.24 -28.98 -16.96
CA LEU A 51 -25.52 -28.23 -18.00
C LEU A 51 -24.87 -29.16 -19.05
N ASP A 52 -24.86 -28.70 -20.30
CA ASP A 52 -24.38 -29.39 -21.50
C ASP A 52 -22.84 -29.26 -21.65
N PRO A 53 -22.10 -30.35 -21.97
CA PRO A 53 -20.64 -30.34 -22.12
C PRO A 53 -20.07 -29.45 -23.25
N GLY A 54 -20.88 -28.96 -24.18
CA GLY A 54 -20.40 -28.19 -25.35
C GLY A 54 -19.90 -26.75 -25.07
N LEU A 55 -20.00 -26.26 -23.83
CA LEU A 55 -19.79 -24.83 -23.52
C LEU A 55 -18.31 -24.39 -23.43
N PHE A 56 -17.33 -25.28 -23.60
CA PHE A 56 -15.94 -25.06 -23.16
C PHE A 56 -14.90 -24.85 -24.29
N GLN A 57 -15.31 -24.62 -25.55
CA GLN A 57 -14.36 -24.69 -26.67
C GLN A 57 -13.63 -23.40 -27.08
N HIS A 58 -13.89 -22.23 -26.50
CA HIS A 58 -13.15 -21.02 -26.88
C HIS A 58 -12.84 -20.15 -25.65
N MET A 59 -11.55 -19.86 -25.40
CA MET A 59 -10.99 -18.53 -25.09
C MET A 59 -9.54 -18.64 -24.56
N GLU A 60 -8.62 -17.97 -25.25
CA GLU A 60 -7.21 -17.77 -24.89
C GLU A 60 -6.98 -16.44 -24.14
N ALA A 61 -5.93 -16.45 -23.31
CA ALA A 61 -5.06 -15.34 -22.90
C ALA A 61 -5.64 -14.14 -22.11
N ALA A 62 -5.59 -14.26 -20.77
CA ALA A 62 -5.17 -13.22 -19.83
C ALA A 62 -4.90 -13.90 -18.47
N ILE A 63 -3.72 -13.70 -17.87
CA ILE A 63 -3.43 -14.21 -16.52
C ILE A 63 -4.20 -13.33 -15.54
N ASP A 64 -5.40 -13.78 -15.24
CA ASP A 64 -6.34 -13.16 -14.35
C ASP A 64 -6.18 -13.79 -12.96
N VAL A 65 -6.11 -13.00 -11.88
CA VAL A 65 -6.08 -13.52 -10.50
C VAL A 65 -7.33 -14.39 -10.24
N THR A 66 -8.42 -14.10 -10.96
CA THR A 66 -9.62 -14.92 -11.03
C THR A 66 -9.41 -16.28 -11.73
N HIS A 67 -8.47 -16.40 -12.66
CA HIS A 67 -8.07 -17.68 -13.28
C HIS A 67 -7.27 -18.55 -12.30
N SER A 68 -6.37 -17.99 -11.48
CA SER A 68 -5.63 -18.75 -10.47
C SER A 68 -6.53 -19.20 -9.30
N LEU A 69 -7.42 -18.33 -8.82
CA LEU A 69 -8.45 -18.68 -7.83
C LEU A 69 -9.46 -19.67 -8.41
N ARG A 70 -9.88 -19.50 -9.67
CA ARG A 70 -10.73 -20.49 -10.36
C ARG A 70 -10.02 -21.81 -10.55
N SER A 71 -8.74 -21.85 -10.93
CA SER A 71 -7.97 -23.09 -11.13
C SER A 71 -7.82 -23.85 -9.81
N ALA A 72 -7.48 -23.17 -8.71
CA ALA A 72 -7.38 -23.81 -7.40
C ALA A 72 -8.73 -24.37 -6.90
N VAL A 73 -9.82 -23.66 -7.17
CA VAL A 73 -11.20 -24.14 -6.89
C VAL A 73 -11.61 -25.26 -7.86
N PHE A 74 -11.21 -25.18 -9.14
CA PHE A 74 -11.50 -26.18 -10.18
C PHE A 74 -10.75 -27.48 -9.94
N ASP A 75 -9.48 -27.42 -9.55
CA ASP A 75 -8.66 -28.59 -9.22
C ASP A 75 -9.21 -29.29 -7.96
N GLY A 76 -9.78 -28.52 -7.02
CA GLY A 76 -10.55 -29.05 -5.89
C GLY A 76 -11.86 -29.74 -6.28
N ILE A 77 -12.55 -29.25 -7.31
CA ILE A 77 -13.78 -29.84 -7.86
C ILE A 77 -13.47 -31.09 -8.71
N LEU A 78 -12.38 -31.09 -9.49
CA LEU A 78 -11.89 -32.24 -10.28
C LEU A 78 -11.40 -33.40 -9.39
N ALA A 79 -11.01 -33.10 -8.15
CA ALA A 79 -10.68 -34.09 -7.13
C ALA A 79 -11.91 -34.78 -6.47
N GLY A 80 -13.13 -34.47 -6.92
CA GLY A 80 -14.37 -35.10 -6.44
C GLY A 80 -14.82 -34.67 -5.05
N VAL A 81 -14.30 -33.54 -4.54
CA VAL A 81 -14.75 -32.96 -3.27
C VAL A 81 -16.04 -32.19 -3.52
N HIS A 82 -17.16 -32.68 -2.98
CA HIS A 82 -18.40 -31.93 -2.94
C HIS A 82 -18.28 -30.78 -1.92
N LEU A 83 -17.79 -29.63 -2.38
CA LEU A 83 -18.03 -28.36 -1.67
C LEU A 83 -19.49 -27.94 -1.90
N PRO A 84 -20.18 -27.37 -0.89
CA PRO A 84 -21.46 -26.72 -1.14
C PRO A 84 -21.25 -25.61 -2.16
N ARG A 85 -22.08 -25.61 -3.20
CA ARG A 85 -22.02 -24.65 -4.30
C ARG A 85 -22.23 -23.25 -3.69
N LEU A 86 -21.16 -22.46 -3.62
CA LEU A 86 -21.28 -21.02 -3.49
C LEU A 86 -21.87 -20.52 -4.80
N ASP A 87 -23.09 -20.00 -4.76
CA ASP A 87 -23.63 -19.20 -5.87
C ASP A 87 -22.82 -17.90 -5.92
N ILE A 88 -21.65 -17.98 -6.55
CA ILE A 88 -20.94 -16.80 -7.03
C ILE A 88 -21.77 -16.31 -8.22
N PRO A 89 -22.28 -15.07 -8.20
CA PRO A 89 -23.06 -14.57 -9.33
C PRO A 89 -22.26 -14.76 -10.62
N THR A 90 -22.88 -15.42 -11.60
CA THR A 90 -22.31 -15.52 -12.95
C THR A 90 -22.27 -14.13 -13.55
N PHE A 91 -21.09 -13.51 -13.53
CA PHE A 91 -20.82 -12.29 -14.28
C PHE A 91 -20.80 -12.65 -15.76
N ASP A 92 -21.63 -11.96 -16.54
CA ASP A 92 -21.69 -12.08 -17.99
C ASP A 92 -20.35 -11.62 -18.59
N VAL A 93 -19.55 -12.58 -19.07
CA VAL A 93 -18.20 -12.39 -19.62
C VAL A 93 -18.22 -11.61 -20.95
N ALA A 94 -19.41 -11.37 -21.53
CA ALA A 94 -19.58 -10.56 -22.73
C ALA A 94 -19.65 -9.04 -22.44
N ARG A 95 -19.62 -8.62 -21.17
CA ARG A 95 -19.45 -7.22 -20.77
C ARG A 95 -18.06 -7.04 -20.18
N PRO A 96 -17.37 -5.91 -20.44
CA PRO A 96 -16.14 -5.58 -19.71
C PRO A 96 -16.45 -5.71 -18.22
N MET A 97 -15.66 -6.53 -17.52
CA MET A 97 -15.87 -6.77 -16.09
C MET A 97 -16.03 -5.43 -15.39
N PRO A 98 -17.05 -5.23 -14.54
CA PRO A 98 -16.96 -4.17 -13.57
C PRO A 98 -15.69 -4.46 -12.76
N GLN A 99 -14.74 -3.52 -12.79
CA GLN A 99 -13.56 -3.54 -11.93
C GLN A 99 -14.04 -3.94 -10.53
N LEU A 100 -13.58 -5.08 -10.02
CA LEU A 100 -13.78 -5.40 -8.61
C LEU A 100 -13.16 -4.20 -7.88
N PRO A 101 -13.93 -3.39 -7.13
CA PRO A 101 -13.35 -2.25 -6.43
C PRO A 101 -12.23 -2.81 -5.56
N ALA A 102 -11.02 -2.26 -5.65
CA ALA A 102 -9.92 -2.67 -4.80
C ALA A 102 -10.36 -2.58 -3.34
N VAL A 103 -10.79 -3.71 -2.81
CA VAL A 103 -10.92 -3.89 -1.38
C VAL A 103 -9.47 -3.86 -0.90
N ASP A 104 -9.12 -2.88 -0.07
CA ASP A 104 -7.87 -2.90 0.68
C ASP A 104 -7.70 -4.32 1.21
N VAL A 105 -6.72 -5.05 0.70
CA VAL A 105 -6.58 -6.49 0.96
C VAL A 105 -6.39 -6.70 2.47
N GLN A 106 -5.74 -5.75 3.16
CA GLN A 106 -5.67 -5.73 4.61
C GLN A 106 -7.05 -5.51 5.25
N ARG A 107 -7.89 -4.59 4.75
CA ARG A 107 -9.29 -4.40 5.20
C ARG A 107 -10.18 -5.63 4.92
N MET A 108 -9.98 -6.30 3.80
CA MET A 108 -10.70 -7.52 3.44
C MET A 108 -10.34 -8.66 4.39
N LEU A 109 -9.05 -8.88 4.61
CA LEU A 109 -8.53 -9.95 5.47
C LEU A 109 -8.78 -9.68 6.95
N ARG A 110 -8.80 -8.40 7.39
CA ARG A 110 -9.20 -7.99 8.75
C ARG A 110 -10.59 -8.48 9.15
N HIS A 111 -11.50 -8.59 8.19
CA HIS A 111 -12.89 -8.98 8.47
C HIS A 111 -13.16 -10.44 8.08
N HIS A 112 -12.38 -11.03 7.18
CA HIS A 112 -12.65 -12.34 6.59
C HIS A 112 -11.35 -13.14 6.45
N ILE A 113 -11.04 -13.99 7.45
CA ILE A 113 -10.59 -15.40 7.32
C ILE A 113 -10.56 -15.97 8.76
N PRO A 114 -11.56 -16.77 9.19
CA PRO A 114 -11.42 -17.68 10.31
C PRO A 114 -11.18 -19.09 9.75
N ALA A 115 -10.13 -19.25 8.94
CA ALA A 115 -9.63 -20.59 8.61
C ALA A 115 -8.39 -20.83 9.48
N PRO A 116 -8.33 -21.91 10.28
CA PRO A 116 -7.07 -22.39 10.82
C PRO A 116 -6.05 -22.45 9.67
N GLY A 117 -4.84 -21.88 9.87
CA GLY A 117 -3.83 -21.75 8.81
C GLY A 117 -3.52 -23.06 8.06
N ASP A 118 -3.76 -24.20 8.71
CA ASP A 118 -3.60 -25.55 8.17
C ASP A 118 -4.59 -25.93 7.05
N LEU A 119 -5.61 -25.11 6.78
CA LEU A 119 -6.66 -25.37 5.77
C LEU A 119 -6.51 -24.51 4.50
N ILE A 120 -5.52 -23.62 4.43
CA ILE A 120 -5.28 -22.78 3.24
C ILE A 120 -4.41 -23.57 2.26
N PRO A 121 -4.87 -23.86 1.02
CA PRO A 121 -4.03 -24.52 0.03
C PRO A 121 -2.75 -23.71 -0.25
N PRO A 122 -1.59 -24.35 -0.45
CA PRO A 122 -0.31 -23.65 -0.63
C PRO A 122 -0.34 -22.56 -1.70
N GLY A 123 -0.96 -22.82 -2.86
CA GLY A 123 -1.08 -21.81 -3.93
C GLY A 123 -1.95 -20.60 -3.58
N VAL A 124 -2.89 -20.74 -2.63
CA VAL A 124 -3.66 -19.60 -2.09
C VAL A 124 -2.81 -18.83 -1.08
N GLN A 125 -2.01 -19.51 -0.27
CA GLN A 125 -1.08 -18.86 0.65
C GLN A 125 -0.01 -18.07 -0.11
N GLU A 126 0.57 -18.64 -1.17
CA GLU A 126 1.54 -17.94 -2.04
C GLU A 126 0.94 -16.68 -2.68
N LEU A 127 -0.33 -16.75 -3.10
CA LEU A 127 -1.04 -15.58 -3.62
C LEU A 127 -1.26 -14.50 -2.53
N ILE A 128 -1.67 -14.90 -1.33
CA ILE A 128 -1.85 -14.00 -0.19
C ILE A 128 -0.52 -13.33 0.17
N ASP A 129 0.56 -14.10 0.26
CA ASP A 129 1.90 -13.61 0.57
C ASP A 129 2.39 -12.65 -0.52
N SER A 130 2.15 -12.96 -1.80
CA SER A 130 2.47 -12.08 -2.92
C SER A 130 1.69 -10.76 -2.87
N LEU A 131 0.42 -10.77 -2.45
CA LEU A 131 -0.39 -9.55 -2.30
C LEU A 131 0.07 -8.72 -1.11
N PHE A 132 0.41 -9.36 0.02
CA PHE A 132 0.96 -8.66 1.18
C PHE A 132 2.34 -8.07 0.91
N ALA A 133 3.17 -8.73 0.11
CA ALA A 133 4.48 -8.23 -0.28
C ALA A 133 4.42 -6.93 -1.09
N ARG A 134 3.24 -6.52 -1.61
CA ARG A 134 3.04 -5.23 -2.30
C ARG A 134 2.88 -4.05 -1.36
N TYR A 135 2.51 -4.33 -0.10
CA TYR A 135 2.50 -3.29 0.93
C TYR A 135 3.93 -2.97 1.37
N PRO A 136 4.17 -1.78 1.92
CA PRO A 136 5.46 -1.46 2.50
C PRO A 136 5.79 -2.39 3.68
N ALA A 137 7.01 -2.92 3.71
CA ALA A 137 7.41 -3.95 4.68
C ALA A 137 7.48 -3.43 6.14
N ASN A 138 7.59 -2.11 6.32
CA ASN A 138 7.59 -1.43 7.60
C ASN A 138 6.17 -1.06 8.08
N TRP A 139 5.10 -1.44 7.38
CA TRP A 139 3.75 -1.12 7.82
C TRP A 139 3.21 -2.13 8.82
N PRO A 140 2.40 -1.69 9.80
CA PRO A 140 1.69 -2.60 10.68
C PRO A 140 0.74 -3.50 9.87
N MET A 141 0.54 -4.72 10.36
CA MET A 141 -0.30 -5.75 9.75
C MET A 141 -1.41 -6.15 10.72
N GLY A 142 -2.49 -6.74 10.21
CA GLY A 142 -3.60 -7.22 11.03
C GLY A 142 -4.52 -6.10 11.51
N GLU A 143 -4.89 -6.09 12.79
CA GLU A 143 -5.84 -5.12 13.34
C GLU A 143 -5.32 -3.68 13.28
N GLU A 144 -4.01 -3.48 13.36
CA GLU A 144 -3.33 -2.18 13.27
C GLU A 144 -3.00 -1.75 11.84
N ALA A 145 -3.43 -2.50 10.83
CA ALA A 145 -3.13 -2.23 9.43
C ALA A 145 -3.49 -0.80 9.01
N LEU A 146 -2.59 -0.17 8.26
CA LEU A 146 -2.76 1.20 7.81
C LEU A 146 -3.75 1.27 6.63
N ASP A 147 -4.79 2.09 6.76
CA ASP A 147 -5.70 2.39 5.66
C ASP A 147 -5.01 3.22 4.56
N LEU A 148 -5.24 2.89 3.29
CA LEU A 148 -4.56 3.53 2.16
C LEU A 148 -4.94 5.01 1.98
N ASP A 149 -6.16 5.42 2.33
CA ASP A 149 -6.57 6.82 2.26
C ASP A 149 -5.84 7.63 3.36
N LEU A 150 -5.71 7.05 4.55
CA LEU A 150 -4.90 7.64 5.62
C LEU A 150 -3.42 7.70 5.22
N ALA A 151 -2.89 6.65 4.59
CA ALA A 151 -1.52 6.66 4.09
C ALA A 151 -1.31 7.79 3.07
N GLN A 152 -2.22 7.95 2.09
CA GLN A 152 -2.18 9.06 1.13
C GLN A 152 -2.23 10.42 1.83
N GLN A 153 -3.10 10.59 2.83
CA GLN A 153 -3.16 11.82 3.61
C GLN A 153 -1.79 12.14 4.24
N ILE A 154 -1.15 11.17 4.88
CA ILE A 154 0.15 11.36 5.55
C ILE A 154 1.25 11.68 4.54
N VAL A 155 1.37 10.89 3.46
CA VAL A 155 2.49 11.06 2.51
C VAL A 155 2.30 12.24 1.58
N GLU A 156 1.11 12.44 1.00
CA GLU A 156 0.89 13.47 -0.02
C GLU A 156 0.48 14.80 0.60
N ASN A 157 -0.55 14.79 1.45
CA ASN A 157 -1.14 16.03 1.98
C ASN A 157 -0.33 16.62 3.12
N GLU A 158 0.31 15.78 3.92
CA GLU A 158 1.18 16.20 5.02
C GLU A 158 2.67 16.15 4.67
N GLY A 159 3.06 15.40 3.64
CA GLY A 159 4.47 15.36 3.22
C GLY A 159 5.36 14.55 4.17
N ILE A 160 4.79 13.59 4.90
CA ILE A 160 5.49 12.77 5.88
C ILE A 160 5.76 11.39 5.26
N PRO A 161 7.03 10.99 5.03
CA PRO A 161 7.34 9.67 4.51
C PRO A 161 7.04 8.55 5.52
N ILE A 162 6.42 7.46 5.05
CA ILE A 162 6.10 6.26 5.87
C ILE A 162 6.38 4.92 5.15
N VAL A 163 6.93 4.91 3.94
CA VAL A 163 6.98 3.71 3.07
C VAL A 163 8.24 2.87 3.25
N TYR A 164 9.41 3.48 3.31
CA TYR A 164 10.68 2.74 3.49
C TYR A 164 11.25 2.94 4.89
N ILE A 165 10.85 4.05 5.49
CA ILE A 165 11.17 4.53 6.82
C ILE A 165 9.91 5.27 7.31
N PRO A 166 9.74 5.46 8.62
CA PRO A 166 10.51 4.84 9.71
C PRO A 166 10.07 3.39 9.96
N ARG A 167 10.62 2.72 10.98
CA ARG A 167 10.19 1.37 11.39
C ARG A 167 8.72 1.34 11.85
N ALA A 168 8.15 0.14 11.94
CA ALA A 168 6.72 -0.07 12.08
C ALA A 168 6.06 0.55 13.31
N ASP A 169 6.74 0.59 14.47
CA ASP A 169 6.18 1.20 15.68
C ASP A 169 5.94 2.70 15.49
N ILE A 170 6.87 3.42 14.87
CA ILE A 170 6.74 4.84 14.55
C ILE A 170 5.66 5.05 13.48
N VAL A 171 5.54 4.16 12.48
CA VAL A 171 4.44 4.22 11.50
C VAL A 171 3.07 4.07 12.20
N SER A 172 2.94 3.14 13.15
CA SER A 172 1.73 2.97 13.96
C SER A 172 1.44 4.19 14.83
N GLU A 173 2.44 4.75 15.52
CA GLU A 173 2.28 5.97 16.33
C GLU A 173 1.82 7.15 15.47
N LEU A 174 2.46 7.33 14.31
CA LEU A 174 2.03 8.33 13.34
C LEU A 174 0.59 8.06 12.98
N ALA A 175 0.22 6.89 12.46
CA ALA A 175 -1.14 6.55 12.04
C ALA A 175 -2.22 6.89 13.09
N GLN A 176 -1.93 6.62 14.38
CA GLN A 176 -2.84 6.89 15.50
C GLN A 176 -2.91 8.36 15.93
N ALA A 177 -1.96 9.20 15.52
CA ALA A 177 -1.98 10.62 15.86
C ALA A 177 -3.21 11.31 15.25
N PRO A 178 -3.88 12.19 16.02
CA PRO A 178 -5.18 12.76 15.64
C PRO A 178 -5.09 13.71 14.44
N ASP A 179 -3.94 14.36 14.27
CA ASP A 179 -3.73 15.37 13.26
C ASP A 179 -2.24 15.52 12.93
N ARG A 180 -1.97 16.44 11.99
CA ARG A 180 -0.62 16.79 11.57
C ARG A 180 0.27 17.28 12.72
N ALA A 181 -0.25 18.09 13.65
CA ALA A 181 0.54 18.63 14.74
C ALA A 181 1.00 17.52 15.70
N GLY A 182 0.13 16.54 15.96
CA GLY A 182 0.48 15.33 16.71
C GLY A 182 1.58 14.52 16.01
N ARG A 183 1.52 14.40 14.68
CA ARG A 183 2.55 13.71 13.89
C ARG A 183 3.88 14.45 13.92
N ASP A 184 3.88 15.77 13.77
CA ASP A 184 5.10 16.57 13.89
C ASP A 184 5.76 16.40 15.27
N ALA A 185 4.98 16.37 16.34
CA ALA A 185 5.48 16.10 17.69
C ALA A 185 6.12 14.71 17.82
N ILE A 186 5.53 13.69 17.19
CA ILE A 186 6.10 12.32 17.15
C ILE A 186 7.43 12.33 16.38
N LEU A 187 7.49 12.97 15.21
CA LEU A 187 8.71 13.04 14.40
C LEU A 187 9.88 13.68 15.17
N VAL A 188 9.61 14.77 15.91
CA VAL A 188 10.61 15.41 16.77
C VAL A 188 11.00 14.50 17.93
N ALA A 189 10.03 13.89 18.62
CA ALA A 189 10.30 13.02 19.76
C ALA A 189 11.09 11.75 19.37
N ARG A 190 10.87 11.22 18.17
CA ARG A 190 11.48 9.99 17.65
C ARG A 190 12.65 10.26 16.70
N THR A 191 13.16 11.50 16.64
CA THR A 191 14.18 11.90 15.65
C THR A 191 15.39 10.97 15.65
N SER A 192 15.95 10.59 16.80
CA SER A 192 17.12 9.70 16.85
C SER A 192 16.87 8.35 16.16
N GLU A 193 15.75 7.71 16.43
CA GLU A 193 15.40 6.41 15.84
C GLU A 193 15.09 6.52 14.35
N ILE A 194 14.46 7.63 13.94
CA ILE A 194 14.23 7.93 12.52
C ILE A 194 15.56 8.10 11.79
N LEU A 195 16.56 8.76 12.38
CA LEU A 195 17.88 8.91 11.76
C LEU A 195 18.61 7.58 11.62
N ASP A 196 18.51 6.71 12.63
CA ASP A 196 19.04 5.35 12.55
C ASP A 196 18.37 4.57 11.41
N ASP A 197 17.05 4.64 11.29
CA ASP A 197 16.28 3.99 10.22
C ASP A 197 16.68 4.55 8.84
N CYS A 198 16.84 5.87 8.72
CA CYS A 198 17.27 6.50 7.46
C CYS A 198 18.69 6.07 7.07
N ALA A 199 19.63 6.05 8.02
CA ALA A 199 21.01 5.64 7.76
C ALA A 199 21.08 4.16 7.35
N ALA A 200 20.36 3.29 8.06
CA ALA A 200 20.31 1.87 7.76
C ALA A 200 19.67 1.60 6.38
N ALA A 201 18.60 2.31 6.03
CA ALA A 201 17.90 2.10 4.77
C ALA A 201 18.78 2.42 3.54
N VAL A 202 19.66 3.43 3.64
CA VAL A 202 20.55 3.82 2.53
C VAL A 202 21.92 3.14 2.56
N ASP A 203 22.18 2.25 3.53
CA ASP A 203 23.42 1.46 3.59
C ASP A 203 23.43 0.31 2.57
N SER A 204 22.23 -0.08 2.09
CA SER A 204 22.05 -1.11 1.06
C SER A 204 22.74 -0.74 -0.27
N GLN A 205 22.92 -1.74 -1.15
CA GLN A 205 23.37 -1.48 -2.51
C GLN A 205 22.24 -0.78 -3.28
N LEU A 206 22.49 0.47 -3.70
CA LEU A 206 21.57 1.25 -4.52
C LEU A 206 22.06 1.25 -5.97
N ASP A 207 21.14 1.50 -6.90
CA ASP A 207 21.45 1.78 -8.29
C ASP A 207 22.47 2.93 -8.40
N PRO A 208 23.52 2.79 -9.23
CA PRO A 208 24.55 3.82 -9.37
C PRO A 208 24.01 5.21 -9.69
N LEU A 209 22.90 5.32 -10.43
CA LEU A 209 22.29 6.60 -10.81
C LEU A 209 21.76 7.38 -9.59
N VAL A 210 21.31 6.66 -8.57
CA VAL A 210 20.71 7.25 -7.37
C VAL A 210 21.74 7.37 -6.24
N ALA A 211 22.73 6.47 -6.21
CA ALA A 211 23.74 6.36 -5.17
C ALA A 211 24.66 7.60 -5.06
N GLU A 212 24.82 8.40 -6.14
CA GLU A 212 25.70 9.57 -6.16
C GLU A 212 25.40 10.59 -5.05
N GLN A 213 24.14 10.72 -4.64
CA GLN A 213 23.73 11.66 -3.59
C GLN A 213 23.84 11.09 -2.16
N ARG A 214 24.09 9.78 -2.00
CA ARG A 214 24.18 9.11 -0.70
C ARG A 214 25.17 9.79 0.26
N PRO A 215 26.39 10.19 -0.15
CA PRO A 215 27.33 10.83 0.76
C PRO A 215 26.83 12.18 1.31
N LEU A 216 26.01 12.92 0.56
CA LEU A 216 25.41 14.17 1.03
C LEU A 216 24.24 13.91 1.98
N LEU A 217 23.42 12.89 1.68
CA LEU A 217 22.34 12.46 2.58
C LEU A 217 22.88 12.00 3.94
N LEU A 218 23.94 11.18 3.96
CA LEU A 218 24.58 10.74 5.21
C LEU A 218 25.15 11.90 6.02
N LYS A 219 25.64 12.97 5.37
CA LYS A 219 26.05 14.20 6.06
C LYS A 219 24.88 14.99 6.61
N ALA A 220 23.73 15.00 5.94
CA ALA A 220 22.52 15.64 6.46
C ALA A 220 22.00 14.89 7.71
N ILE A 221 22.03 13.55 7.67
CA ILE A 221 21.71 12.68 8.81
C ILE A 221 22.66 12.99 9.98
N ALA A 222 23.98 12.99 9.74
CA ALA A 222 24.97 13.28 10.78
C ALA A 222 24.79 14.69 11.37
N ALA A 223 24.56 15.70 10.52
CA ALA A 223 24.29 17.06 10.98
C ALA A 223 23.05 17.13 11.88
N LEU A 224 21.98 16.40 11.55
CA LEU A 224 20.77 16.36 12.38
C LEU A 224 21.02 15.64 13.70
N ALA A 225 21.76 14.53 13.68
CA ALA A 225 22.16 13.80 14.89
C ALA A 225 23.00 14.68 15.84
N ASP A 226 23.83 15.56 15.29
CA ASP A 226 24.65 16.52 16.04
C ASP A 226 23.87 17.78 16.48
N GLY A 227 22.58 17.87 16.17
CA GLY A 227 21.71 19.00 16.54
C GLY A 227 21.81 20.22 15.61
N HIS A 228 22.42 20.08 14.44
CA HIS A 228 22.54 21.13 13.43
C HIS A 228 21.35 21.11 12.45
N HIS A 229 20.16 21.48 12.95
CA HIS A 229 18.89 21.40 12.22
C HIS A 229 18.90 22.18 10.90
N GLU A 230 19.42 23.42 10.92
CA GLU A 230 19.46 24.29 9.75
C GLU A 230 20.31 23.68 8.63
N ALA A 231 21.47 23.13 9.00
CA ALA A 231 22.41 22.51 8.07
C ALA A 231 21.84 21.21 7.49
N ALA A 232 21.24 20.37 8.34
CA ALA A 232 20.59 19.13 7.92
C ALA A 232 19.44 19.40 6.94
N GLN A 233 18.58 20.36 7.27
CA GLN A 233 17.45 20.73 6.43
C GLN A 233 17.89 21.29 5.08
N ALA A 234 18.85 22.21 5.07
CA ALA A 234 19.37 22.78 3.83
C ALA A 234 19.97 21.69 2.93
N LEU A 235 20.81 20.82 3.49
CA LEU A 235 21.47 19.76 2.74
C LEU A 235 20.49 18.68 2.27
N GLY A 236 19.53 18.28 3.11
CA GLY A 236 18.47 17.34 2.75
C GLY A 236 17.62 17.86 1.58
N VAL A 237 17.21 19.14 1.61
CA VAL A 237 16.49 19.76 0.48
C VAL A 237 17.35 19.84 -0.77
N SER A 238 18.66 20.10 -0.66
CA SER A 238 19.56 20.06 -1.82
C SER A 238 19.62 18.67 -2.46
N VAL A 239 19.75 17.61 -1.65
CA VAL A 239 19.70 16.21 -2.12
C VAL A 239 18.38 15.94 -2.84
N CYS A 240 17.25 16.31 -2.24
CA CYS A 240 15.93 16.17 -2.88
C CYS A 240 15.88 16.86 -4.24
N ASN A 241 16.37 18.11 -4.33
CA ASN A 241 16.30 18.88 -5.56
C ASN A 241 17.07 18.21 -6.70
N THR A 242 18.29 17.72 -6.41
CA THR A 242 19.09 16.98 -7.40
C THR A 242 18.39 15.69 -7.83
N GLN A 243 17.85 14.91 -6.89
CA GLN A 243 17.15 13.66 -7.21
C GLN A 243 15.88 13.92 -8.06
N ILE A 244 15.09 14.95 -7.71
CA ILE A 244 13.88 15.32 -8.45
C ILE A 244 14.22 15.74 -9.89
N GLU A 245 15.21 16.61 -10.07
CA GLU A 245 15.57 17.13 -11.38
C GLU A 245 16.20 16.07 -12.29
N ALA A 246 16.98 15.15 -11.72
CA ALA A 246 17.66 14.10 -12.46
C ALA A 246 16.73 12.94 -12.85
N HIS A 247 15.81 12.55 -11.98
CA HIS A 247 15.08 11.28 -12.13
C HIS A 247 13.57 11.43 -12.33
N ILE A 248 12.96 12.56 -11.92
CA ILE A 248 11.52 12.78 -12.05
C ILE A 248 11.25 13.72 -13.23
N ASP A 249 11.49 15.02 -13.04
CA ASP A 249 11.38 16.02 -14.12
C ASP A 249 12.12 17.29 -13.69
N ASN A 250 12.82 17.93 -14.63
CA ASN A 250 13.53 19.18 -14.39
C ASN A 250 12.61 20.41 -14.27
N LYS A 251 11.30 20.25 -14.50
CA LYS A 251 10.27 21.28 -14.28
C LYS A 251 9.45 20.93 -13.05
N SER A 252 9.54 21.77 -12.02
CA SER A 252 8.90 21.55 -10.71
C SER A 252 7.39 21.26 -10.80
N GLY A 253 6.66 21.95 -11.67
CA GLY A 253 5.23 21.70 -11.84
C GLY A 253 4.92 20.31 -12.42
N LYS A 254 5.77 19.80 -13.31
CA LYS A 254 5.64 18.45 -13.86
C LYS A 254 6.07 17.39 -12.85
N ALA A 255 7.21 17.60 -12.18
CA ALA A 255 7.68 16.70 -11.12
C ALA A 255 6.62 16.55 -10.01
N LYS A 256 6.07 17.67 -9.55
CA LYS A 256 4.96 17.69 -8.60
C LYS A 256 3.75 16.90 -9.10
N HIS A 257 3.38 17.08 -10.36
CA HIS A 257 2.24 16.35 -10.94
C HIS A 257 2.50 14.84 -11.00
N GLN A 258 3.71 14.41 -11.37
CA GLN A 258 4.11 13.00 -11.42
C GLN A 258 4.20 12.35 -10.03
N CYS A 259 4.44 13.13 -8.97
CA CYS A 259 4.47 12.63 -7.60
C CYS A 259 3.10 12.57 -6.94
N ARG A 260 2.02 13.06 -7.57
CA ARG A 260 0.68 12.97 -6.97
C ARG A 260 0.17 11.54 -6.97
N VAL A 261 -0.51 11.16 -5.89
CA VAL A 261 -1.21 9.89 -5.83
C VAL A 261 -2.52 10.05 -6.61
N THR A 262 -2.61 9.38 -7.75
CA THR A 262 -3.77 9.48 -8.65
C THR A 262 -4.74 8.32 -8.49
N ASN A 263 -4.22 7.10 -8.37
CA ASN A 263 -5.00 5.89 -8.23
C ASN A 263 -4.21 4.82 -7.46
N LEU A 264 -4.53 4.66 -6.17
CA LEU A 264 -3.90 3.68 -5.28
C LEU A 264 -4.23 2.23 -5.66
N GLU A 265 -5.41 1.99 -6.21
CA GLU A 265 -5.83 0.68 -6.70
C GLU A 265 -4.94 0.20 -7.85
N VAL A 266 -4.73 1.05 -8.86
CA VAL A 266 -3.84 0.75 -9.98
C VAL A 266 -2.41 0.57 -9.48
N ALA A 267 -1.94 1.44 -8.58
CA ALA A 267 -0.61 1.32 -8.00
C ALA A 267 -0.42 -0.01 -7.25
N PHE A 268 -1.43 -0.47 -6.51
CA PHE A 268 -1.40 -1.77 -5.84
C PHE A 268 -1.44 -2.94 -6.84
N GLN A 269 -2.27 -2.87 -7.88
CA GLN A 269 -2.37 -3.91 -8.90
C GLN A 269 -1.07 -4.11 -9.68
N GLU A 270 -0.35 -3.01 -9.96
CA GLU A 270 0.91 -2.99 -10.71
C GLU A 270 2.16 -3.21 -9.85
N ASP A 271 2.03 -3.47 -8.54
CA ASP A 271 3.16 -3.54 -7.58
C ASP A 271 4.02 -2.25 -7.58
N ARG A 272 3.34 -1.10 -7.69
CA ARG A 272 3.93 0.25 -7.68
C ARG A 272 3.53 1.06 -6.45
N LEU A 273 2.80 0.46 -5.51
CA LEU A 273 2.26 1.16 -4.33
C LEU A 273 3.37 1.84 -3.51
N ARG A 274 4.47 1.11 -3.25
CA ARG A 274 5.64 1.65 -2.53
C ARG A 274 6.26 2.84 -3.25
N TYR A 275 6.53 2.71 -4.55
CA TYR A 275 7.03 3.84 -5.34
C TYR A 275 6.10 5.05 -5.28
N VAL A 276 4.80 4.87 -5.59
CA VAL A 276 3.82 5.95 -5.66
C VAL A 276 3.69 6.70 -4.33
N LEU A 277 3.56 5.97 -3.23
CA LEU A 277 3.49 6.58 -1.89
C LEU A 277 4.86 7.14 -1.44
N GLY A 278 5.97 6.53 -1.87
CA GLY A 278 7.32 6.90 -1.49
C GLY A 278 7.79 8.22 -2.09
N VAL A 279 7.33 8.57 -3.29
CA VAL A 279 7.60 9.87 -3.94
C VAL A 279 6.58 10.96 -3.57
N ALA A 280 5.40 10.58 -3.07
CA ALA A 280 4.31 11.52 -2.77
C ALA A 280 4.68 12.71 -1.85
N PRO A 281 5.58 12.58 -0.86
CA PRO A 281 6.01 13.72 -0.04
C PRO A 281 6.61 14.90 -0.84
N VAL A 282 7.11 14.62 -2.05
CA VAL A 282 7.60 15.66 -2.98
C VAL A 282 6.50 16.67 -3.34
N VAL A 283 5.22 16.28 -3.31
CA VAL A 283 4.10 17.19 -3.59
C VAL A 283 4.09 18.39 -2.64
N ASN A 284 4.33 18.14 -1.34
CA ASN A 284 4.43 19.17 -0.31
C ASN A 284 5.72 19.99 -0.44
N LEU A 285 6.85 19.31 -0.66
CA LEU A 285 8.15 19.97 -0.85
C LEU A 285 8.12 20.98 -2.02
N LEU A 286 7.38 20.64 -3.08
CA LEU A 286 7.15 21.46 -4.28
C LEU A 286 5.91 22.37 -4.18
N THR A 287 5.44 22.70 -2.97
CA THR A 287 4.38 23.69 -2.79
C THR A 287 4.77 25.01 -3.46
N ASP A 288 3.92 25.47 -4.37
CA ASP A 288 4.18 26.67 -5.17
C ASP A 288 4.05 27.91 -4.29
N TRP A 289 5.17 28.59 -4.07
CA TRP A 289 5.17 29.83 -3.31
C TRP A 289 6.32 30.74 -3.73
N ASN A 290 6.05 32.05 -3.72
CA ASN A 290 7.06 33.09 -3.80
C ASN A 290 6.58 34.35 -3.05
N PRO A 291 7.47 35.28 -2.67
CA PRO A 291 7.11 36.48 -1.90
C PRO A 291 6.11 37.41 -2.60
N LYS A 292 6.00 37.32 -3.93
CA LYS A 292 5.09 38.13 -4.75
C LYS A 292 3.71 37.48 -4.95
N SER A 293 3.52 36.25 -4.49
CA SER A 293 2.28 35.49 -4.70
C SER A 293 1.08 36.00 -3.89
N GLY A 294 1.30 36.86 -2.90
CA GLY A 294 0.28 37.34 -1.97
C GLY A 294 -0.22 36.27 -0.98
N LYS A 295 0.33 35.05 -1.03
CA LYS A 295 0.01 33.95 -0.12
C LYS A 295 0.96 33.94 1.07
N PRO A 296 0.50 33.50 2.26
CA PRO A 296 1.40 33.30 3.40
C PRO A 296 2.51 32.32 3.03
N ARG A 297 3.66 32.48 3.67
CA ARG A 297 4.78 31.53 3.55
C ARG A 297 4.31 30.14 3.98
N PRO A 298 4.68 29.06 3.26
CA PRO A 298 4.39 27.71 3.70
C PRO A 298 4.97 27.46 5.08
N VAL A 299 4.17 26.90 5.98
CA VAL A 299 4.64 26.37 7.27
C VAL A 299 5.31 24.99 7.08
N PRO A 300 4.71 24.04 6.31
CA PRO A 300 5.38 22.77 6.03
C PRO A 300 6.66 22.95 5.21
N LEU A 301 7.55 21.95 5.28
CA LEU A 301 8.79 21.88 4.52
C LEU A 301 8.57 22.29 3.05
N SER A 302 9.29 23.31 2.61
CA SER A 302 9.16 23.88 1.28
C SER A 302 10.53 24.18 0.72
N ARG A 303 10.82 23.64 -0.48
CA ARG A 303 12.08 23.96 -1.15
C ARG A 303 12.19 25.43 -1.52
N HIS A 304 11.07 26.11 -1.80
CA HIS A 304 11.08 27.52 -2.17
C HIS A 304 11.56 28.39 -1.01
N VAL A 305 11.12 28.06 0.20
CA VAL A 305 11.60 28.76 1.39
C VAL A 305 13.06 28.39 1.65
N VAL A 306 13.43 27.11 1.66
CA VAL A 306 14.81 26.71 2.00
C VAL A 306 15.85 27.18 0.98
N ALA A 307 15.61 26.99 -0.32
CA ALA A 307 16.63 27.19 -1.36
C ALA A 307 16.57 28.55 -2.05
N HIS A 308 15.40 29.21 -2.09
CA HIS A 308 15.22 30.44 -2.86
C HIS A 308 14.91 31.67 -2.01
N GLN A 309 14.37 31.50 -0.80
CA GLN A 309 13.93 32.57 0.09
C GLN A 309 14.12 32.17 1.56
N ALA A 310 15.35 31.80 1.91
CA ALA A 310 15.69 31.25 3.22
C ALA A 310 15.20 32.17 4.35
N HIS A 311 14.49 31.59 5.31
CA HIS A 311 13.97 32.32 6.46
C HIS A 311 14.19 31.52 7.75
N PRO A 312 14.69 32.13 8.84
CA PRO A 312 14.99 31.45 10.10
C PRO A 312 13.83 30.60 10.63
N ASP A 313 12.60 31.14 10.72
CA ASP A 313 11.45 30.38 11.22
C ASP A 313 11.05 29.15 10.38
N HIS A 314 11.65 28.95 9.20
CA HIS A 314 11.41 27.77 8.38
C HIS A 314 12.36 26.62 8.71
N PHE A 315 13.48 26.90 9.39
CA PHE A 315 14.45 25.90 9.79
C PHE A 315 14.15 25.42 11.22
N THR A 316 13.13 24.58 11.34
CA THR A 316 12.65 24.04 12.61
C THR A 316 13.06 22.58 12.78
N PRO A 317 13.06 22.02 14.01
CA PRO A 317 13.33 20.60 14.22
C PRO A 317 12.45 19.68 13.36
N GLU A 318 11.17 20.00 13.23
CA GLU A 318 10.19 19.25 12.43
C GLU A 318 10.55 19.26 10.94
N ASN A 319 10.88 20.43 10.39
CA ASN A 319 11.26 20.55 8.99
C ASN A 319 12.63 19.91 8.70
N ALA A 320 13.54 19.89 9.68
CA ALA A 320 14.84 19.23 9.53
C ALA A 320 14.70 17.70 9.45
N VAL A 321 13.91 17.08 10.34
CA VAL A 321 13.65 15.63 10.26
C VAL A 321 12.91 15.28 8.98
N LEU A 322 11.91 16.07 8.57
CA LEU A 322 11.20 15.86 7.31
C LEU A 322 12.13 15.97 6.10
N ALA A 323 13.07 16.90 6.07
CA ALA A 323 13.99 17.05 4.94
C ALA A 323 14.87 15.81 4.76
N VAL A 324 15.37 15.23 5.86
CA VAL A 324 16.15 13.99 5.84
C VAL A 324 15.29 12.79 5.45
N MET A 325 14.09 12.67 6.01
CA MET A 325 13.16 11.59 5.68
C MET A 325 12.74 11.63 4.21
N VAL A 326 12.40 12.80 3.66
CA VAL A 326 11.97 12.96 2.26
C VAL A 326 13.12 12.62 1.32
N ALA A 327 14.33 13.09 1.62
CA ALA A 327 15.52 12.74 0.82
C ALA A 327 15.78 11.22 0.82
N THR A 328 15.63 10.58 1.97
CA THR A 328 15.79 9.13 2.13
C THR A 328 14.73 8.35 1.38
N SER A 329 13.44 8.67 1.59
CA SER A 329 12.31 8.01 0.92
C SER A 329 12.38 8.18 -0.60
N LEU A 330 12.75 9.37 -1.07
CA LEU A 330 12.90 9.63 -2.50
C LEU A 330 14.04 8.78 -3.10
N MET A 331 15.18 8.70 -2.41
CA MET A 331 16.29 7.86 -2.84
C MET A 331 15.87 6.39 -3.00
N LEU A 332 15.17 5.84 -2.01
CA LEU A 332 14.73 4.44 -2.01
C LEU A 332 13.61 4.18 -3.03
N ALA A 333 12.68 5.13 -3.20
CA ALA A 333 11.66 5.01 -4.23
C ALA A 333 12.26 5.02 -5.65
N LEU A 334 13.25 5.88 -5.90
CA LEU A 334 13.92 5.92 -7.19
C LEU A 334 14.75 4.66 -7.44
N ASP A 335 15.42 4.13 -6.40
CA ASP A 335 16.11 2.85 -6.46
C ASP A 335 15.15 1.71 -6.85
N GLU A 336 13.99 1.61 -6.18
CA GLU A 336 12.95 0.62 -6.53
C GLU A 336 12.52 0.79 -7.98
N ARG A 337 12.29 2.02 -8.45
CA ARG A 337 11.92 2.30 -9.84
C ARG A 337 12.97 1.81 -10.84
N TYR A 338 14.26 1.96 -10.53
CA TYR A 338 15.33 1.49 -11.41
C TYR A 338 15.47 -0.05 -11.42
N SER A 339 14.88 -0.75 -10.46
CA SER A 339 14.81 -2.22 -10.47
C SER A 339 13.74 -2.77 -11.42
N TRP A 340 12.81 -1.94 -11.90
CA TRP A 340 11.75 -2.38 -12.79
C TRP A 340 12.27 -2.70 -14.20
N PRO A 341 11.62 -3.62 -14.93
CA PRO A 341 11.90 -3.83 -16.34
C PRO A 341 11.79 -2.51 -17.10
N THR A 342 12.72 -2.24 -18.02
CA THR A 342 12.61 -1.09 -18.92
C THR A 342 11.41 -1.28 -19.84
N ASP A 343 10.47 -0.34 -19.79
CA ASP A 343 9.30 -0.26 -20.69
C ASP A 343 9.68 -0.17 -22.17
#